data_AF-A0A7Y7DGP1-F1
#
_entry.id   AF-A0A7Y7DGP1-F1
#
_cell.length_a   1.000
_cell.length_b   1.000
_cell.length_c   1.000
_cell.angle_alpha   90.00
_cell.angle_beta   90.00
_cell.angle_gamma   90.00
#
_symmetry.space_group_name_H-M   'P 1'
#
loop_
_entity.id
_entity.type
_entity.pdbx_description
1 polymer ?
#
loop_
_entity_poly.entity_id
_entity_poly.type
_entity_poly.pdbx_seq_one_letter_code
_entity_poly.pdbx_strand_id
1 'polypeptide(L)'
;MKSNGIIVILSYPDTVVRPAQWEFSSKFWPKIGIGSKDAIQAGHAALLLIKKNSSEVNYYDFGRYITSYGNGRVRSKETDPELKIPIKATFKNNKLDNINQLLLWLDKNPEITHGDGRLIASINNAIDFDKAQKYIEALINQKEIPYGAFLKNGTNCARFVTQTIINSCTKKQIILKLKSSYILTPSPIGNAIKGKTEKDIYEVKNQKVTLYKNRSILKEYKLFFSRKPNAGINSIGCELPDTTIFNINDGTWLGGIGSGAWFKIEEQLSENNYKVSRYSYKGEKDFEDIFYTESNAFNLKEKYRFIYPTNCKELFITQNNQTYILKKRQSNLNKYQN
;
A
#
# COMPACT_ATOMS: atom_id res chain seq x y z
N MET A 1 15.35 -11.74 19.26
CA MET A 1 14.89 -10.67 18.35
C MET A 1 15.32 -9.35 18.94
N LYS A 2 15.87 -8.45 18.11
CA LYS A 2 16.22 -7.09 18.55
C LYS A 2 14.94 -6.27 18.63
N SER A 3 14.86 -5.31 19.55
CA SER A 3 13.68 -4.41 19.67
C SER A 3 14.04 -3.00 19.19
N ASN A 4 14.66 -2.91 18.01
CA ASN A 4 15.23 -1.69 17.42
C ASN A 4 14.31 -1.02 16.39
N GLY A 5 13.13 -1.56 16.13
CA GLY A 5 12.12 -1.00 15.24
C GLY A 5 10.92 -0.43 15.97
N ILE A 6 10.18 0.40 15.25
CA ILE A 6 8.85 0.90 15.59
C ILE A 6 7.94 0.64 14.39
N ILE A 7 6.75 0.12 14.66
CA ILE A 7 5.64 0.13 13.69
C ILE A 7 4.58 1.10 14.20
N VAL A 8 4.29 2.14 13.41
CA VAL A 8 3.06 2.92 13.57
C VAL A 8 1.98 2.23 12.74
N ILE A 9 0.99 1.68 13.42
CA ILE A 9 -0.11 0.92 12.83
C ILE A 9 -1.18 1.92 12.41
N LEU A 10 -1.53 1.95 11.13
CA LEU A 10 -2.49 2.89 10.56
C LEU A 10 -3.76 2.15 10.17
N SER A 11 -4.91 2.68 10.59
CA SER A 11 -6.23 2.14 10.28
C SER A 11 -7.14 3.27 9.83
N TYR A 12 -7.71 3.13 8.64
CA TYR A 12 -8.74 4.02 8.10
C TYR A 12 -10.07 3.25 8.09
N PRO A 13 -10.80 3.18 9.22
CA PRO A 13 -12.02 2.36 9.33
C PRO A 13 -13.19 2.89 8.51
N ASP A 14 -13.11 4.14 8.04
CA ASP A 14 -14.20 4.78 7.29
C ASP A 14 -14.05 4.60 5.77
N THR A 15 -12.94 4.04 5.28
CA THR A 15 -12.68 3.85 3.84
C THR A 15 -13.66 2.84 3.23
N VAL A 16 -14.30 3.26 2.13
CA VAL A 16 -15.18 2.42 1.32
C VAL A 16 -14.37 1.81 0.17
N VAL A 17 -14.49 0.50 0.00
CA VAL A 17 -13.76 -0.26 -1.02
C VAL A 17 -14.70 -1.11 -1.85
N ARG A 18 -14.27 -1.48 -3.06
CA ARG A 18 -14.99 -2.48 -3.88
C ARG A 18 -14.78 -3.88 -3.30
N PRO A 19 -15.82 -4.70 -3.14
CA PRO A 19 -15.65 -6.08 -2.68
C PRO A 19 -14.68 -6.88 -3.56
N ALA A 20 -14.05 -7.91 -3.00
CA ALA A 20 -13.29 -8.89 -3.78
C ALA A 20 -14.27 -9.82 -4.50
N GLN A 21 -14.74 -9.44 -5.70
CA GLN A 21 -15.86 -10.10 -6.39
C GLN A 21 -15.60 -11.59 -6.74
N TRP A 22 -14.33 -11.99 -6.78
CA TRP A 22 -13.92 -13.38 -6.96
C TRP A 22 -14.07 -14.24 -5.70
N GLU A 23 -14.18 -13.64 -4.51
CA GLU A 23 -14.47 -14.39 -3.28
C GLU A 23 -15.97 -14.67 -3.15
N PHE A 24 -16.33 -15.93 -2.91
CA PHE A 24 -17.74 -16.31 -2.72
C PHE A 24 -18.42 -15.52 -1.58
N SER A 25 -17.68 -15.21 -0.51
CA SER A 25 -18.19 -14.43 0.62
C SER A 25 -18.67 -13.03 0.23
N SER A 26 -18.05 -12.41 -0.79
CA SER A 26 -18.43 -11.07 -1.26
C SER A 26 -19.86 -11.02 -1.82
N LYS A 27 -20.37 -12.15 -2.33
CA LYS A 27 -21.73 -12.28 -2.86
C LYS A 27 -22.77 -12.46 -1.76
N PHE A 28 -22.33 -12.81 -0.55
CA PHE A 28 -23.20 -13.05 0.60
C PHE A 28 -23.37 -11.81 1.48
N TRP A 29 -22.32 -11.00 1.68
CA TRP A 29 -22.37 -9.82 2.56
C TRP A 29 -23.54 -8.86 2.28
N PRO A 30 -23.85 -8.51 1.01
CA PRO A 30 -24.97 -7.64 0.71
C PRO A 30 -26.32 -8.23 1.13
N LYS A 31 -26.47 -9.57 1.08
CA LYS A 31 -27.71 -10.28 1.45
C LYS A 31 -28.02 -10.20 2.94
N ILE A 32 -27.00 -9.98 3.78
CA ILE A 32 -27.15 -9.81 5.23
C ILE A 32 -27.03 -8.34 5.66
N GLY A 33 -27.16 -7.40 4.72
CA GLY A 33 -27.15 -5.96 5.00
C GLY A 33 -25.77 -5.33 5.18
N ILE A 34 -24.68 -6.05 4.83
CA ILE A 34 -23.31 -5.56 4.91
C ILE A 34 -22.86 -5.08 3.52
N GLY A 35 -22.77 -3.76 3.36
CA GLY A 35 -22.39 -3.13 2.09
C GLY A 35 -23.41 -3.35 0.96
N SER A 36 -22.95 -3.18 -0.26
CA SER A 36 -23.67 -3.40 -1.52
C SER A 36 -22.84 -4.30 -2.44
N LYS A 37 -23.37 -4.62 -3.63
CA LYS A 37 -22.65 -5.39 -4.65
C LYS A 37 -21.30 -4.76 -5.02
N ASP A 38 -21.23 -3.43 -5.00
CA ASP A 38 -20.11 -2.66 -5.54
C ASP A 38 -19.36 -1.84 -4.49
N ALA A 39 -19.84 -1.78 -3.25
CA ALA A 39 -19.21 -0.99 -2.20
C ALA A 39 -19.38 -1.60 -0.80
N ILE A 40 -18.29 -1.63 -0.04
CA ILE A 40 -18.28 -2.06 1.37
C ILE A 40 -17.28 -1.20 2.14
N GLN A 41 -17.65 -0.70 3.32
CA GLN A 41 -16.72 0.03 4.20
C GLN A 41 -15.78 -0.93 4.97
N ALA A 42 -14.98 -1.73 4.26
CA ALA A 42 -14.06 -2.68 4.90
C ALA A 42 -12.88 -1.98 5.62
N GLY A 43 -12.70 -0.68 5.35
CA GLY A 43 -11.58 0.13 5.80
C GLY A 43 -10.29 -0.16 5.02
N HIS A 44 -9.27 0.63 5.31
CA HIS A 44 -7.91 0.45 4.80
C HIS A 44 -6.91 0.37 5.95
N ALA A 45 -5.81 -0.36 5.76
CA ALA A 45 -4.76 -0.53 6.76
C ALA A 45 -3.38 -0.39 6.11
N ALA A 46 -2.51 0.34 6.79
CA ALA A 46 -1.14 0.58 6.38
C ALA A 46 -0.24 0.59 7.62
N LEU A 47 1.06 0.75 7.40
CA LEU A 47 2.01 0.94 8.48
C LEU A 47 3.13 1.90 8.11
N LEU A 48 3.67 2.58 9.12
CA LEU A 48 5.00 3.16 9.05
C LEU A 48 5.98 2.22 9.73
N LEU A 49 7.08 1.88 9.07
CA LEU A 49 8.21 1.16 9.65
C LEU A 49 9.38 2.13 9.84
N ILE A 50 9.82 2.25 11.10
CA ILE A 50 10.84 3.23 11.50
C ILE A 50 11.90 2.49 12.33
N LYS A 51 13.19 2.66 11.97
CA LYS A 51 14.30 2.18 12.81
C LYS A 51 14.52 3.18 13.93
N LYS A 52 14.61 2.73 15.18
CA LYS A 52 14.86 3.61 16.32
C LYS A 52 16.17 4.37 16.11
N ASN A 53 16.13 5.67 16.40
CA ASN A 53 17.25 6.60 16.21
C ASN A 53 17.70 6.76 14.74
N SER A 54 16.85 6.39 13.77
CA SER A 54 17.01 6.75 12.35
C SER A 54 15.92 7.75 11.96
N SER A 55 16.27 8.76 11.17
CA SER A 55 15.31 9.76 10.69
C SER A 55 14.34 9.24 9.63
N GLU A 56 14.62 8.09 9.02
CA GLU A 56 13.85 7.57 7.90
C GLU A 56 12.50 6.97 8.32
N VAL A 57 11.44 7.34 7.59
CA VAL A 57 10.08 6.83 7.77
C VAL A 57 9.65 6.12 6.50
N ASN A 58 9.46 4.81 6.58
CA ASN A 58 9.04 4.01 5.43
C ASN A 58 7.55 3.68 5.56
N TYR A 59 6.73 4.21 4.65
CA TYR A 59 5.32 3.86 4.53
C TYR A 59 5.14 2.61 3.69
N TYR A 60 4.27 1.71 4.14
CA TYR A 60 3.86 0.53 3.39
C TYR A 60 2.38 0.28 3.56
N ASP A 61 1.74 -0.11 2.46
CA ASP A 61 0.39 -0.66 2.46
C ASP A 61 0.30 -1.86 1.51
N PHE A 62 -0.87 -2.51 1.51
CA PHE A 62 -1.17 -3.57 0.56
C PHE A 62 -2.56 -3.35 -0.01
N GLY A 63 -2.68 -3.43 -1.33
CA GLY A 63 -3.96 -3.26 -2.00
C GLY A 63 -3.87 -3.58 -3.49
N ARG A 64 -4.92 -3.25 -4.22
CA ARG A 64 -5.13 -3.64 -5.62
C ARG A 64 -4.73 -2.49 -6.56
N TYR A 65 -3.49 -2.05 -6.45
CA TYR A 65 -2.97 -0.83 -7.08
C TYR A 65 -2.16 -1.18 -8.33
N ILE A 66 -2.64 -0.88 -9.53
CA ILE A 66 -1.94 -1.23 -10.79
C ILE A 66 -1.53 -2.72 -10.78
N THR A 67 -2.50 -3.62 -10.66
CA THR A 67 -2.29 -5.07 -10.56
C THR A 67 -3.25 -5.82 -11.45
N SER A 68 -2.85 -7.04 -11.85
CA SER A 68 -3.76 -7.96 -12.54
C SER A 68 -5.00 -8.29 -11.69
N TYR A 69 -6.08 -8.65 -12.37
CA TYR A 69 -7.37 -8.92 -11.72
C TYR A 69 -7.26 -10.08 -10.71
N GLY A 70 -7.85 -9.91 -9.52
CA GLY A 70 -7.79 -10.89 -8.43
C GLY A 70 -6.57 -10.77 -7.53
N ASN A 71 -5.57 -9.98 -7.92
CA ASN A 71 -4.34 -9.78 -7.16
C ASN A 71 -4.28 -8.40 -6.50
N GLY A 72 -3.36 -8.27 -5.54
CA GLY A 72 -2.89 -7.02 -4.99
C GLY A 72 -1.38 -7.08 -4.77
N ARG A 73 -0.78 -5.96 -4.38
CA ARG A 73 0.65 -5.84 -4.12
C ARG A 73 0.94 -4.96 -2.93
N VAL A 74 2.15 -5.12 -2.39
CA VAL A 74 2.70 -4.18 -1.41
C VAL A 74 3.23 -2.96 -2.15
N ARG A 75 2.91 -1.76 -1.66
CA ARG A 75 3.53 -0.53 -2.15
C ARG A 75 4.58 -0.02 -1.18
N SER A 76 5.55 0.69 -1.73
CA SER A 76 6.67 1.32 -1.02
C SER A 76 7.14 2.52 -1.83
N LYS A 77 7.90 3.44 -1.23
CA LYS A 77 8.55 4.54 -1.96
C LYS A 77 9.45 4.10 -3.13
N GLU A 78 9.86 2.83 -3.18
CA GLU A 78 10.70 2.31 -4.25
C GLU A 78 9.89 1.90 -5.48
N THR A 79 8.68 1.37 -5.27
CA THR A 79 7.75 0.94 -6.32
C THR A 79 6.73 2.03 -6.68
N ASP A 80 6.49 2.96 -5.75
CA ASP A 80 5.48 4.01 -5.76
C ASP A 80 6.07 5.27 -5.07
N PRO A 81 6.87 6.07 -5.80
CA PRO A 81 7.67 7.18 -5.25
C PRO A 81 6.88 8.27 -4.52
N GLU A 82 5.60 8.42 -4.85
CA GLU A 82 4.64 9.28 -4.16
C GLU A 82 4.50 8.92 -2.66
N LEU A 83 4.79 7.67 -2.28
CA LEU A 83 4.73 7.21 -0.88
C LEU A 83 5.91 7.69 -0.02
N LYS A 84 6.85 8.46 -0.58
CA LYS A 84 7.96 9.01 0.19
C LYS A 84 7.46 10.03 1.21
N ILE A 85 7.54 9.66 2.48
CA ILE A 85 7.22 10.57 3.59
C ILE A 85 8.34 11.61 3.74
N PRO A 86 8.09 12.92 3.56
CA PRO A 86 9.11 13.96 3.69
C PRO A 86 9.46 14.29 5.15
N ILE A 87 8.58 13.92 6.09
CA ILE A 87 8.78 14.16 7.51
C ILE A 87 9.77 13.14 8.07
N LYS A 88 10.83 13.66 8.69
CA LYS A 88 11.84 12.86 9.39
C LYS A 88 11.34 12.43 10.77
N ALA A 89 11.58 11.18 11.14
CA ALA A 89 11.35 10.72 12.51
C ALA A 89 12.33 11.40 13.48
N THR A 90 11.83 11.84 14.63
CA THR A 90 12.63 12.41 15.72
C THR A 90 12.40 11.62 16.99
N PHE A 91 13.42 11.55 17.86
CA PHE A 91 13.39 10.71 19.04
C PHE A 91 13.77 11.50 20.29
N LYS A 92 13.04 11.25 21.37
CA LYS A 92 13.35 11.72 22.72
C LYS A 92 13.32 10.53 23.67
N ASN A 93 14.40 10.29 24.40
CA ASN A 93 14.53 9.14 25.31
C ASN A 93 14.20 7.80 24.64
N ASN A 94 14.71 7.58 23.41
CA ASN A 94 14.44 6.39 22.57
C ASN A 94 12.96 6.15 22.21
N LYS A 95 12.09 7.17 22.34
CA LYS A 95 10.69 7.15 21.89
C LYS A 95 10.49 8.11 20.74
N LEU A 96 9.60 7.75 19.82
CA LEU A 96 9.21 8.62 18.71
C LEU A 96 8.51 9.87 19.27
N ASP A 97 9.08 11.05 19.00
CA ASP A 97 8.65 12.32 19.62
C ASP A 97 7.63 13.07 18.73
N ASN A 98 7.80 13.01 17.41
CA ASN A 98 6.97 13.77 16.47
C ASN A 98 5.84 12.97 15.81
N ILE A 99 5.22 12.02 16.54
CA ILE A 99 4.10 11.22 16.01
C ILE A 99 2.97 12.10 15.44
N ASN A 100 2.60 13.20 16.11
CA ASN A 100 1.53 14.08 15.64
C ASN A 100 1.83 14.68 14.26
N GLN A 101 3.08 15.05 13.98
CA GLN A 101 3.47 15.58 12.67
C GLN A 101 3.29 14.54 11.57
N LEU A 102 3.71 13.29 11.84
CA LEU A 102 3.54 12.18 10.90
C LEU A 102 2.07 11.89 10.62
N LEU A 103 1.23 11.84 11.65
CA LEU A 103 -0.19 11.56 11.48
C LEU A 103 -0.94 12.69 10.77
N LEU A 104 -0.59 13.95 11.04
CA LEU A 104 -1.17 15.11 10.36
C LEU A 104 -0.75 15.20 8.89
N TRP A 105 0.41 14.68 8.54
CA TRP A 105 0.80 14.56 7.13
C TRP A 105 0.00 13.46 6.45
N LEU A 106 -0.17 12.30 7.08
CA LEU A 106 -0.98 11.22 6.52
C LEU A 106 -2.44 11.64 6.29
N ASP A 107 -3.05 12.39 7.22
CA ASP A 107 -4.42 12.92 7.10
C ASP A 107 -4.57 13.94 5.96
N LYS A 108 -3.48 14.66 5.64
CA LYS A 108 -3.46 15.67 4.56
C LYS A 108 -3.27 15.10 3.16
N ASN A 109 -2.81 13.85 3.02
CA ASN A 109 -2.48 13.23 1.73
C ASN A 109 -3.29 11.93 1.47
N PRO A 110 -4.64 11.94 1.60
CA PRO A 110 -5.46 10.74 1.40
C PRO A 110 -5.38 10.18 -0.03
N GLU A 111 -5.09 11.02 -1.02
CA GLU A 111 -4.89 10.62 -2.42
C GLU A 111 -3.68 9.72 -2.63
N ILE A 112 -2.66 9.84 -1.76
CA ILE A 112 -1.45 9.02 -1.78
C ILE A 112 -1.67 7.74 -0.94
N THR A 113 -2.27 7.88 0.24
CA THR A 113 -2.45 6.78 1.19
C THR A 113 -3.67 5.90 0.90
N HIS A 114 -4.57 6.33 0.01
CA HIS A 114 -5.88 5.71 -0.24
C HIS A 114 -6.68 5.46 1.06
N GLY A 115 -6.48 6.35 2.03
CA GLY A 115 -7.01 6.24 3.37
C GLY A 115 -7.99 7.37 3.64
N ASP A 116 -9.27 7.12 3.39
CA ASP A 116 -10.32 8.12 3.58
C ASP A 116 -10.92 8.09 4.99
N GLY A 117 -11.38 9.26 5.43
CA GLY A 117 -12.11 9.45 6.68
C GLY A 117 -11.19 9.52 7.89
N ARG A 118 -11.58 8.93 9.02
CA ARG A 118 -10.75 8.97 10.23
C ARG A 118 -9.49 8.11 10.07
N LEU A 119 -8.35 8.62 10.51
CA LEU A 119 -7.14 7.83 10.75
C LEU A 119 -7.08 7.44 12.24
N ILE A 120 -7.17 6.15 12.53
CA ILE A 120 -6.91 5.58 13.86
C ILE A 120 -5.51 4.98 13.86
N ALA A 121 -4.63 5.51 14.71
CA ALA A 121 -3.22 5.13 14.73
C ALA A 121 -2.75 4.65 16.12
N SER A 122 -1.83 3.70 16.15
CA SER A 122 -1.22 3.22 17.40
C SER A 122 0.23 2.82 17.18
N ILE A 123 1.02 2.73 18.26
CA ILE A 123 2.45 2.47 18.19
C ILE A 123 2.81 1.11 18.79
N ASN A 124 3.61 0.33 18.06
CA ASN A 124 4.33 -0.84 18.55
C ASN A 124 5.85 -0.59 18.55
N ASN A 125 6.44 -0.50 19.74
CA ASN A 125 7.88 -0.29 19.99
C ASN A 125 8.67 -1.59 20.17
N ALA A 126 8.00 -2.74 20.10
CA ALA A 126 8.54 -4.07 20.36
C ALA A 126 8.82 -4.81 19.04
N ILE A 127 9.46 -4.14 18.07
CA ILE A 127 9.66 -4.65 16.72
C ILE A 127 11.16 -4.89 16.44
N ASP A 128 11.45 -6.00 15.78
CA ASP A 128 12.72 -6.29 15.11
C ASP A 128 12.67 -5.70 13.69
N PHE A 129 13.35 -4.57 13.47
CA PHE A 129 13.25 -3.80 12.23
C PHE A 129 13.64 -4.64 11.01
N ASP A 130 14.76 -5.36 11.10
CA ASP A 130 15.31 -6.11 9.98
C ASP A 130 14.38 -7.27 9.58
N LYS A 131 13.69 -7.88 10.56
CA LYS A 131 12.67 -8.91 10.26
C LYS A 131 11.40 -8.33 9.63
N ALA A 132 10.95 -7.16 10.09
CA ALA A 132 9.81 -6.49 9.48
C ALA A 132 10.12 -6.13 8.03
N GLN A 133 11.27 -5.51 7.80
CA GLN A 133 11.77 -5.13 6.48
C GLN A 133 11.89 -6.36 5.56
N LYS A 134 12.57 -7.42 6.01
CA LYS A 134 12.72 -8.67 5.24
C LYS A 134 11.37 -9.30 4.87
N TYR A 135 10.40 -9.30 5.78
CA TYR A 135 9.06 -9.81 5.51
C TYR A 135 8.36 -8.98 4.43
N ILE A 136 8.40 -7.65 4.54
CA ILE A 136 7.81 -6.74 3.56
C ILE A 136 8.47 -6.89 2.19
N GLU A 137 9.80 -6.92 2.14
CA GLU A 137 10.56 -7.11 0.90
C GLU A 137 10.25 -8.44 0.22
N ALA A 138 10.08 -9.52 1.00
CA ALA A 138 9.67 -10.81 0.45
C ALA A 138 8.29 -10.76 -0.24
N LEU A 139 7.38 -9.91 0.23
CA LEU A 139 6.08 -9.69 -0.41
C LEU A 139 6.19 -8.75 -1.63
N ILE A 140 7.01 -7.70 -1.56
CA ILE A 140 7.30 -6.82 -2.71
C ILE A 140 7.90 -7.65 -3.86
N ASN A 141 8.83 -8.56 -3.55
CA ASN A 141 9.49 -9.41 -4.54
C ASN A 141 8.57 -10.47 -5.17
N GLN A 142 7.44 -10.79 -4.54
CA GLN A 142 6.39 -11.61 -5.17
C GLN A 142 5.62 -10.83 -6.26
N LYS A 143 5.77 -9.50 -6.29
CA LYS A 143 5.18 -8.55 -7.25
C LYS A 143 3.66 -8.44 -7.13
N GLU A 144 2.96 -9.57 -7.20
CA GLU A 144 1.52 -9.69 -7.03
C GLU A 144 1.18 -10.89 -6.15
N ILE A 145 0.16 -10.73 -5.32
CA ILE A 145 -0.33 -11.73 -4.37
C ILE A 145 -1.85 -11.77 -4.47
N PRO A 146 -2.49 -12.96 -4.47
CA PRO A 146 -3.95 -13.06 -4.46
C PRO A 146 -4.57 -12.20 -3.36
N TYR A 147 -5.49 -11.32 -3.74
CA TYR A 147 -6.13 -10.41 -2.79
C TYR A 147 -7.40 -11.07 -2.24
N GLY A 148 -7.56 -11.10 -0.91
CA GLY A 148 -8.83 -11.52 -0.33
C GLY A 148 -8.90 -11.51 1.20
N ALA A 149 -10.13 -11.41 1.69
CA ALA A 149 -10.47 -11.48 3.10
C ALA A 149 -10.18 -12.85 3.70
N PHE A 150 -10.52 -13.94 2.99
CA PHE A 150 -10.48 -15.31 3.51
C PHE A 150 -9.62 -16.27 2.69
N LEU A 151 -8.98 -15.80 1.61
CA LEU A 151 -8.10 -16.64 0.79
C LEU A 151 -6.91 -17.18 1.59
N LYS A 152 -6.71 -18.50 1.63
CA LYS A 152 -5.63 -19.14 2.39
C LYS A 152 -4.23 -18.64 1.99
N ASN A 153 -3.97 -18.63 0.68
CA ASN A 153 -2.69 -18.16 0.10
C ASN A 153 -2.75 -16.70 -0.37
N GLY A 154 -3.80 -15.97 0.05
CA GLY A 154 -3.95 -14.56 -0.28
C GLY A 154 -3.66 -13.65 0.90
N THR A 155 -3.74 -12.34 0.67
CA THR A 155 -3.66 -11.33 1.72
C THR A 155 -4.56 -10.13 1.39
N ASN A 156 -4.62 -9.17 2.29
CA ASN A 156 -5.27 -7.88 2.11
C ASN A 156 -4.54 -6.86 3.00
N CYS A 157 -4.95 -5.59 2.98
CA CYS A 157 -4.34 -4.52 3.78
C CYS A 157 -4.18 -4.90 5.27
N ALA A 158 -5.25 -5.38 5.92
CA ALA A 158 -5.23 -5.72 7.33
C ALA A 158 -4.41 -6.97 7.64
N ARG A 159 -4.47 -8.00 6.77
CA ARG A 159 -3.64 -9.21 6.89
C ARG A 159 -2.16 -8.90 6.70
N PHE A 160 -1.81 -8.03 5.76
CA PHE A 160 -0.44 -7.56 5.54
C PHE A 160 0.14 -6.90 6.80
N VAL A 161 -0.58 -5.93 7.38
CA VAL A 161 -0.16 -5.26 8.61
C VAL A 161 -0.04 -6.27 9.78
N THR A 162 -1.04 -7.14 9.94
CA THR A 162 -1.04 -8.19 10.98
C THR A 162 0.18 -9.09 10.87
N GLN A 163 0.46 -9.62 9.68
CA GLN A 163 1.55 -10.55 9.47
C GLN A 163 2.90 -9.87 9.59
N THR A 164 3.04 -8.63 9.14
CA THR A 164 4.27 -7.85 9.35
C THR A 164 4.59 -7.76 10.84
N ILE A 165 3.60 -7.43 11.69
CA ILE A 165 3.79 -7.38 13.13
C ILE A 165 4.06 -8.78 13.71
N ILE A 166 3.32 -9.82 13.30
CA ILE A 166 3.52 -11.20 13.80
C ILE A 166 4.95 -11.69 13.52
N ASN A 167 5.51 -11.40 12.34
CA ASN A 167 6.83 -11.88 11.93
C ASN A 167 8.00 -11.08 12.53
N SER A 168 7.73 -9.92 13.14
CA SER A 168 8.76 -9.01 13.64
C SER A 168 8.63 -8.62 15.12
N CYS A 169 7.47 -8.84 15.74
CA CYS A 169 7.22 -8.43 17.13
C CYS A 169 7.95 -9.33 18.14
N THR A 170 8.61 -8.72 19.10
CA THR A 170 9.36 -9.41 20.16
C THR A 170 8.47 -9.87 21.32
N LYS A 171 7.25 -9.30 21.43
CA LYS A 171 6.29 -9.63 22.50
C LYS A 171 5.31 -10.73 22.08
N LYS A 172 5.52 -11.95 22.57
CA LYS A 172 4.65 -13.13 22.33
C LYS A 172 3.17 -12.85 22.58
N GLN A 173 2.84 -12.10 23.64
CA GLN A 173 1.44 -11.77 23.96
C GLN A 173 0.74 -10.98 22.83
N ILE A 174 1.44 -10.04 22.18
CA ILE A 174 0.90 -9.28 21.05
C ILE A 174 0.72 -10.19 19.84
N ILE A 175 1.70 -11.05 19.57
CA ILE A 175 1.63 -12.05 18.49
C ILE A 175 0.39 -12.93 18.65
N LEU A 176 0.15 -13.49 19.85
CA LEU A 176 -1.02 -14.34 20.12
C LEU A 176 -2.34 -13.57 19.96
N LYS A 177 -2.42 -12.32 20.44
CA LYS A 177 -3.59 -11.45 20.25
C LYS A 177 -3.88 -11.19 18.78
N LEU A 178 -2.85 -10.96 17.96
CA LEU A 178 -3.02 -10.75 16.53
C LEU A 178 -3.44 -12.04 15.81
N LYS A 179 -2.82 -13.18 16.14
CA LYS A 179 -3.18 -14.51 15.62
C LYS A 179 -4.65 -14.86 15.87
N SER A 180 -5.23 -14.48 17.02
CA SER A 180 -6.65 -14.72 17.29
C SER A 180 -7.60 -14.00 16.33
N SER A 181 -7.14 -13.00 15.57
CA SER A 181 -7.96 -12.34 14.55
C SER A 181 -8.24 -13.23 13.33
N TYR A 182 -7.46 -14.31 13.14
CA TYR A 182 -7.67 -15.29 12.07
C TYR A 182 -8.81 -16.27 12.34
N ILE A 183 -9.51 -16.16 13.46
CA ILE A 183 -10.80 -16.87 13.68
C ILE A 183 -11.84 -16.43 12.63
N LEU A 184 -11.79 -15.16 12.21
CA LEU A 184 -12.56 -14.65 11.08
C LEU A 184 -11.60 -14.14 10.00
N THR A 185 -11.14 -12.91 10.15
CA THR A 185 -10.06 -12.32 9.37
C THR A 185 -9.57 -11.06 10.10
N PRO A 186 -8.28 -10.70 10.05
CA PRO A 186 -7.82 -9.44 10.57
C PRO A 186 -8.53 -8.23 9.94
N SER A 187 -8.75 -7.19 10.75
CA SER A 187 -9.36 -5.92 10.31
C SER A 187 -8.45 -4.74 10.66
N PRO A 188 -8.57 -3.60 9.93
CA PRO A 188 -7.75 -2.41 10.19
C PRO A 188 -7.78 -1.97 11.66
N ILE A 189 -8.97 -1.83 12.22
CA ILE A 189 -9.13 -1.40 13.61
C ILE A 189 -8.63 -2.46 14.61
N GLY A 190 -8.78 -3.74 14.24
CA GLY A 190 -8.21 -4.85 14.99
C GLY A 190 -6.68 -4.77 15.05
N ASN A 191 -6.02 -4.33 13.97
CA ASN A 191 -4.58 -4.10 13.96
C ASN A 191 -4.18 -3.04 14.97
N ALA A 192 -4.81 -1.86 14.92
CA ALA A 192 -4.47 -0.74 15.80
C ALA A 192 -4.74 -1.06 17.28
N ILE A 193 -5.83 -1.76 17.60
CA ILE A 193 -6.17 -2.08 19.00
C ILE A 193 -5.29 -3.22 19.56
N LYS A 194 -5.08 -4.30 18.78
CA LYS A 194 -4.40 -5.51 19.26
C LYS A 194 -2.89 -5.47 19.10
N GLY A 195 -2.38 -4.72 18.11
CA GLY A 195 -0.97 -4.71 17.73
C GLY A 195 -0.11 -3.72 18.51
N LYS A 196 -0.70 -2.84 19.33
CA LYS A 196 0.01 -1.75 20.01
C LYS A 196 0.81 -2.20 21.25
N THR A 197 1.86 -1.46 21.56
CA THR A 197 2.58 -1.54 22.85
C THR A 197 2.28 -0.37 23.77
N GLU A 198 1.90 0.77 23.20
CA GLU A 198 1.57 1.97 23.97
C GLU A 198 0.11 1.97 24.41
N LYS A 199 -0.19 2.70 25.49
CA LYS A 199 -1.57 2.84 25.99
C LYS A 199 -2.42 3.64 25.01
N ASP A 200 -1.85 4.71 24.49
CA ASP A 200 -2.55 5.66 23.66
C ASP A 200 -2.79 5.12 22.26
N ILE A 201 -3.96 5.49 21.73
CA ILE A 201 -4.35 5.31 20.34
C ILE A 201 -4.82 6.69 19.92
N TYR A 202 -4.38 7.13 18.76
CA TYR A 202 -4.68 8.44 18.20
C TYR A 202 -5.86 8.31 17.23
N GLU A 203 -6.75 9.29 17.24
CA GLU A 203 -7.70 9.54 16.16
C GLU A 203 -7.29 10.86 15.51
N VAL A 204 -7.09 10.83 14.20
CA VAL A 204 -6.87 12.02 13.38
C VAL A 204 -8.02 12.17 12.42
N LYS A 205 -8.56 13.37 12.38
CA LYS A 205 -9.62 13.77 11.46
C LYS A 205 -9.55 15.28 11.27
N ASN A 206 -9.61 15.74 10.01
CA ASN A 206 -9.64 17.15 9.67
C ASN A 206 -8.47 17.93 10.32
N GLN A 207 -7.25 17.39 10.17
CA GLN A 207 -6.01 17.94 10.72
C GLN A 207 -6.01 18.11 12.25
N LYS A 208 -6.83 17.36 12.99
CA LYS A 208 -6.87 17.37 14.45
C LYS A 208 -6.52 16.00 15.01
N VAL A 209 -5.49 15.96 15.86
CA VAL A 209 -5.11 14.75 16.61
C VAL A 209 -5.79 14.74 17.97
N THR A 210 -6.47 13.64 18.30
CA THR A 210 -7.09 13.41 19.60
C THR A 210 -6.80 11.99 20.09
N LEU A 211 -7.09 11.70 21.36
CA LEU A 211 -7.02 10.34 21.88
C LEU A 211 -8.28 9.56 21.51
N TYR A 212 -8.09 8.49 20.76
CA TYR A 212 -9.13 7.52 20.48
C TYR A 212 -9.44 6.73 21.75
N LYS A 213 -10.70 6.72 22.19
CA LYS A 213 -11.12 6.11 23.47
C LYS A 213 -11.76 4.73 23.32
N ASN A 214 -12.31 4.38 22.17
CA ASN A 214 -12.96 3.09 21.99
C ASN A 214 -11.91 1.95 21.97
N ARG A 215 -12.19 0.87 22.69
CA ARG A 215 -11.33 -0.32 22.79
C ARG A 215 -12.05 -1.60 22.34
N SER A 216 -13.33 -1.50 22.00
CA SER A 216 -14.12 -2.62 21.52
C SER A 216 -14.15 -2.63 20.00
N ILE A 217 -13.53 -3.65 19.42
CA ILE A 217 -13.58 -3.92 17.97
C ILE A 217 -15.03 -4.16 17.54
N LEU A 218 -15.84 -4.82 18.37
CA LEU A 218 -17.25 -5.07 18.09
C LEU A 218 -18.07 -3.78 18.02
N LYS A 219 -17.77 -2.79 18.87
CA LYS A 219 -18.42 -1.47 18.79
C LYS A 219 -18.11 -0.79 17.46
N GLU A 220 -16.86 -0.87 16.98
CA GLU A 220 -16.49 -0.32 15.67
C GLU A 220 -17.15 -1.07 14.52
N TYR A 221 -17.22 -2.40 14.59
CA TYR A 221 -17.95 -3.18 13.59
C TYR A 221 -19.42 -2.82 13.54
N LYS A 222 -20.07 -2.61 14.69
CA LYS A 222 -21.47 -2.17 14.72
C LYS A 222 -21.66 -0.80 14.06
N LEU A 223 -20.76 0.15 14.32
CA LEU A 223 -20.78 1.49 13.70
C LEU A 223 -20.51 1.43 12.19
N PHE A 224 -19.60 0.55 11.77
CA PHE A 224 -19.28 0.31 10.38
C PHE A 224 -20.47 -0.33 9.64
N PHE A 225 -20.97 -1.47 10.10
CA PHE A 225 -22.01 -2.22 9.40
C PHE A 225 -23.36 -1.51 9.38
N SER A 226 -23.59 -0.54 10.26
CA SER A 226 -24.79 0.29 10.21
C SER A 226 -24.77 1.34 9.09
N ARG A 227 -23.61 1.63 8.50
CA ARG A 227 -23.49 2.61 7.41
C ARG A 227 -23.65 1.91 6.07
N LYS A 228 -24.59 2.39 5.25
CA LYS A 228 -24.73 1.96 3.86
C LYS A 228 -23.94 2.91 2.96
N PRO A 229 -22.91 2.44 2.23
CA PRO A 229 -22.23 3.29 1.27
C PRO A 229 -23.19 3.64 0.13
N ASN A 230 -23.36 4.94 -0.13
CA ASN A 230 -24.40 5.47 -1.02
C ASN A 230 -24.02 5.46 -2.51
N ALA A 231 -22.80 5.08 -2.88
CA ALA A 231 -22.33 5.18 -4.28
C ALA A 231 -21.54 3.95 -4.72
N GLY A 232 -21.71 3.59 -6.00
CA GLY A 232 -20.79 2.70 -6.70
C GLY A 232 -19.43 3.39 -6.86
N ILE A 233 -18.35 2.68 -6.57
CA ILE A 233 -17.00 3.21 -6.74
C ILE A 233 -16.68 3.20 -8.24
N ASN A 234 -16.34 4.38 -8.78
CA ASN A 234 -16.04 4.57 -10.20
C ASN A 234 -14.83 3.73 -10.63
N SER A 235 -14.95 3.04 -11.77
CA SER A 235 -13.84 2.31 -12.39
C SER A 235 -12.93 3.22 -13.22
N ILE A 236 -13.43 4.37 -13.67
CA ILE A 236 -12.68 5.39 -14.41
C ILE A 236 -11.65 6.05 -13.49
N GLY A 237 -10.41 6.17 -13.96
CA GLY A 237 -9.23 6.60 -13.20
C GLY A 237 -8.60 5.51 -12.32
N CYS A 238 -9.21 4.31 -12.27
CA CYS A 238 -8.70 3.15 -11.55
C CYS A 238 -8.44 1.98 -12.50
N GLU A 239 -9.48 1.25 -12.88
CA GLU A 239 -9.36 0.10 -13.79
C GLU A 239 -9.32 0.57 -15.24
N LEU A 240 -10.11 1.58 -15.58
CA LEU A 240 -10.17 2.18 -16.90
C LEU A 240 -9.56 3.58 -16.85
N PRO A 241 -8.89 4.03 -17.92
CA PRO A 241 -8.40 5.40 -17.99
C PRO A 241 -9.57 6.38 -18.14
N ASP A 242 -9.38 7.61 -17.68
CA ASP A 242 -10.23 8.73 -18.05
C ASP A 242 -9.66 9.44 -19.28
N THR A 243 -9.97 8.94 -20.47
CA THR A 243 -9.48 9.49 -21.73
C THR A 243 -10.08 10.87 -22.06
N THR A 244 -11.12 11.30 -21.34
CA THR A 244 -11.69 12.64 -21.49
C THR A 244 -10.86 13.70 -20.78
N ILE A 245 -10.22 13.34 -19.67
CA ILE A 245 -9.31 14.21 -18.91
C ILE A 245 -7.91 14.16 -19.51
N PHE A 246 -7.38 12.96 -19.71
CA PHE A 246 -6.02 12.78 -20.21
C PHE A 246 -5.87 11.50 -21.00
N ASN A 247 -5.29 11.64 -22.18
CA ASN A 247 -4.89 10.53 -23.02
C ASN A 247 -3.49 10.81 -23.56
N ILE A 248 -2.66 9.77 -23.63
CA ILE A 248 -1.29 9.89 -24.11
C ILE A 248 -1.08 8.93 -25.29
N ASN A 249 -0.61 9.48 -26.41
CA ASN A 249 -0.26 8.68 -27.57
C ASN A 249 0.91 7.75 -27.23
N ASP A 250 0.81 6.50 -27.70
CA ASP A 250 1.80 5.44 -27.50
C ASP A 250 2.11 5.10 -26.02
N GLY A 251 1.25 5.52 -25.09
CA GLY A 251 1.29 5.08 -23.71
C GLY A 251 0.38 3.88 -23.45
N THR A 252 0.65 3.17 -22.35
CA THR A 252 -0.20 2.08 -21.88
C THR A 252 -0.84 2.43 -20.55
N TRP A 253 -2.16 2.35 -20.46
CA TRP A 253 -2.85 2.37 -19.17
C TRP A 253 -2.76 1.01 -18.50
N LEU A 254 -2.23 0.98 -17.28
CA LEU A 254 -2.30 -0.18 -16.40
C LEU A 254 -3.23 0.14 -15.23
N GLY A 255 -4.33 -0.59 -15.16
CA GLY A 255 -5.37 -0.38 -14.18
C GLY A 255 -5.23 -1.23 -12.93
N GLY A 256 -6.03 -0.90 -11.93
CA GLY A 256 -6.18 -1.68 -10.71
C GLY A 256 -7.42 -1.21 -9.96
N ILE A 257 -7.96 -2.07 -9.10
CA ILE A 257 -9.20 -1.73 -8.39
C ILE A 257 -9.03 -0.50 -7.47
N GLY A 258 -7.83 -0.30 -6.91
CA GLY A 258 -7.51 0.83 -6.04
C GLY A 258 -6.89 2.04 -6.74
N SER A 259 -6.20 1.83 -7.88
CA SER A 259 -5.59 2.89 -8.69
C SER A 259 -5.15 2.36 -10.05
N GLY A 260 -5.01 3.26 -11.01
CA GLY A 260 -4.39 3.02 -12.31
C GLY A 260 -3.45 4.16 -12.70
N ALA A 261 -2.58 3.92 -13.67
CA ALA A 261 -1.67 4.92 -14.20
C ALA A 261 -1.31 4.65 -15.66
N TRP A 262 -0.92 5.72 -16.36
CA TRP A 262 -0.31 5.63 -17.68
C TRP A 262 1.19 5.43 -17.56
N PHE A 263 1.75 4.54 -18.38
CA PHE A 263 3.19 4.37 -18.54
C PHE A 263 3.59 4.64 -19.98
N LYS A 264 4.72 5.32 -20.17
CA LYS A 264 5.26 5.63 -21.50
C LYS A 264 6.77 5.63 -21.48
N ILE A 265 7.38 5.04 -22.51
CA ILE A 265 8.78 5.28 -22.81
C ILE A 265 8.87 6.58 -23.60
N GLU A 266 9.54 7.58 -23.03
CA GLU A 266 9.67 8.90 -23.64
C GLU A 266 10.73 8.92 -24.73
N GLU A 267 11.88 8.31 -24.46
CA GLU A 267 13.00 8.27 -25.40
C GLU A 267 13.96 7.12 -25.08
N GLN A 268 14.69 6.67 -26.10
CA GLN A 268 15.84 5.78 -25.96
C GLN A 268 17.10 6.65 -25.87
N LEU A 269 17.79 6.59 -24.72
CA LEU A 269 18.98 7.39 -24.44
C LEU A 269 20.27 6.74 -24.98
N SER A 270 20.29 5.41 -25.06
CA SER A 270 21.36 4.59 -25.64
C SER A 270 20.80 3.20 -25.97
N GLU A 271 21.63 2.30 -26.52
CA GLU A 271 21.22 0.95 -26.97
C GLU A 271 20.27 0.26 -25.98
N ASN A 272 20.59 0.30 -24.68
CA ASN A 272 19.85 -0.43 -23.64
C ASN A 272 19.26 0.46 -22.54
N ASN A 273 19.23 1.79 -22.69
CA ASN A 273 18.68 2.69 -21.67
C ASN A 273 17.52 3.52 -22.21
N TYR A 274 16.44 3.58 -21.44
CA TYR A 274 15.18 4.20 -21.82
C TYR A 274 14.70 5.13 -20.70
N LYS A 275 14.31 6.35 -21.07
CA LYS A 275 13.61 7.25 -20.15
C LYS A 275 12.15 6.86 -20.12
N VAL A 276 11.62 6.54 -18.94
CA VAL A 276 10.24 6.09 -18.76
C VAL A 276 9.54 6.98 -17.76
N SER A 277 8.33 7.41 -18.11
CA SER A 277 7.45 8.21 -17.29
C SER A 277 6.22 7.42 -16.84
N ARG A 278 5.73 7.76 -15.65
CA ARG A 278 4.38 7.42 -15.20
C ARG A 278 3.56 8.70 -15.09
N TYR A 279 2.31 8.63 -15.52
CA TYR A 279 1.35 9.72 -15.38
C TYR A 279 0.11 9.25 -14.60
N SER A 280 -0.41 10.10 -13.74
CA SER A 280 -1.67 9.87 -13.03
C SER A 280 -2.85 9.83 -14.02
N TYR A 281 -4.03 9.44 -13.55
CA TYR A 281 -5.25 9.49 -14.36
C TYR A 281 -5.62 10.90 -14.84
N LYS A 282 -5.06 11.94 -14.20
CA LYS A 282 -5.26 13.35 -14.57
C LYS A 282 -4.19 13.88 -15.55
N GLY A 283 -3.21 13.05 -15.91
CA GLY A 283 -2.09 13.47 -16.76
C GLY A 283 -0.95 14.16 -16.03
N GLU A 284 -0.93 14.14 -14.70
CA GLU A 284 0.20 14.65 -13.93
C GLU A 284 1.36 13.65 -14.03
N LYS A 285 2.52 14.10 -14.52
CA LYS A 285 3.73 13.28 -14.53
C LYS A 285 4.27 13.15 -13.11
N ASP A 286 3.97 12.04 -12.46
CA ASP A 286 4.30 11.80 -11.05
C ASP A 286 5.61 11.01 -10.86
N PHE A 287 6.16 10.48 -11.95
CA PHE A 287 7.44 9.78 -11.96
C PHE A 287 8.09 9.82 -13.35
N GLU A 288 9.42 9.97 -13.38
CA GLU A 288 10.28 9.83 -14.57
C GLU A 288 11.65 9.30 -14.12
N ASP A 289 12.17 8.27 -14.78
CA ASP A 289 13.50 7.73 -14.48
C ASP A 289 14.08 6.96 -15.66
N ILE A 290 15.35 6.56 -15.53
CA ILE A 290 16.07 5.76 -16.52
C ILE A 290 16.00 4.29 -16.14
N PHE A 291 15.52 3.49 -17.08
CA PHE A 291 15.48 2.04 -16.99
C PHE A 291 16.39 1.41 -18.03
N TYR A 292 16.93 0.24 -17.69
CA TYR A 292 17.76 -0.53 -18.62
C TYR A 292 17.24 -1.95 -18.79
N THR A 293 17.49 -2.52 -19.96
CA THR A 293 17.25 -3.93 -20.31
C THR A 293 18.55 -4.59 -20.70
N GLU A 294 18.70 -5.88 -20.43
CA GLU A 294 19.86 -6.68 -20.88
C GLU A 294 19.65 -7.20 -22.31
N SER A 295 18.45 -7.04 -22.87
CA SER A 295 18.10 -7.54 -24.20
C SER A 295 18.24 -6.46 -25.26
N ASN A 296 19.14 -6.70 -26.22
CA ASN A 296 19.30 -5.86 -27.41
C ASN A 296 18.18 -6.03 -28.45
N ALA A 297 17.22 -6.93 -28.21
CA ALA A 297 16.12 -7.21 -29.13
C ALA A 297 14.92 -6.26 -28.95
N PHE A 298 14.88 -5.47 -27.87
CA PHE A 298 13.80 -4.52 -27.65
C PHE A 298 13.96 -3.29 -28.57
N ASN A 299 12.97 -3.04 -29.42
CA ASN A 299 13.00 -1.96 -30.40
C ASN A 299 11.93 -0.90 -30.10
N LEU A 300 12.33 0.30 -29.66
CA LEU A 300 11.39 1.39 -29.34
C LEU A 300 10.57 1.87 -30.55
N LYS A 301 11.05 1.63 -31.78
CA LYS A 301 10.33 2.03 -33.01
C LYS A 301 9.14 1.13 -33.34
N GLU A 302 9.05 -0.03 -32.70
CA GLU A 302 7.96 -0.98 -32.89
C GLU A 302 6.91 -0.85 -31.78
N LYS A 303 5.69 -1.32 -32.05
CA LYS A 303 4.61 -1.31 -31.05
C LYS A 303 5.02 -2.14 -29.83
N TYR A 304 4.80 -1.57 -28.66
CA TYR A 304 5.03 -2.23 -27.38
C TYR A 304 3.86 -1.95 -26.45
N ARG A 305 3.72 -2.76 -25.39
CA ARG A 305 2.71 -2.53 -24.36
C ARG A 305 3.28 -2.85 -23.00
N PHE A 306 3.09 -1.97 -22.03
CA PHE A 306 3.35 -2.33 -20.64
C PHE A 306 2.35 -3.40 -20.18
N ILE A 307 2.79 -4.32 -19.34
CA ILE A 307 1.95 -5.36 -18.75
C ILE A 307 2.19 -5.42 -17.24
N TYR A 308 1.28 -6.05 -16.52
CA TYR A 308 1.53 -6.37 -15.12
C TYR A 308 2.74 -7.31 -14.98
N PRO A 309 3.53 -7.23 -13.91
CA PRO A 309 3.35 -6.37 -12.72
C PRO A 309 4.23 -5.11 -12.72
N THR A 310 4.23 -4.34 -13.81
CA THR A 310 4.96 -3.06 -13.95
C THR A 310 4.74 -2.12 -12.75
N ASN A 311 5.83 -1.51 -12.27
CA ASN A 311 5.86 -0.47 -11.24
C ASN A 311 7.10 0.44 -11.43
N CYS A 312 7.32 1.42 -10.56
CA CYS A 312 8.41 2.40 -10.72
C CYS A 312 9.84 1.84 -10.42
N LYS A 313 9.96 0.55 -10.09
CA LYS A 313 11.24 -0.15 -9.88
C LYS A 313 11.58 -1.13 -11.01
N GLU A 314 10.57 -1.84 -11.53
CA GLU A 314 10.72 -2.85 -12.58
C GLU A 314 9.52 -2.77 -13.53
N LEU A 315 9.79 -2.66 -14.83
CA LEU A 315 8.81 -2.53 -15.89
C LEU A 315 8.77 -3.83 -16.70
N PHE A 316 7.57 -4.26 -17.06
CA PHE A 316 7.32 -5.43 -17.89
C PHE A 316 6.67 -4.96 -19.18
N ILE A 317 7.30 -5.29 -20.30
CA ILE A 317 6.89 -4.82 -21.61
C ILE A 317 6.73 -6.02 -22.52
N THR A 318 5.63 -6.08 -23.26
CA THR A 318 5.45 -7.07 -24.34
C THR A 318 5.61 -6.41 -25.70
N GLN A 319 6.38 -7.07 -26.57
CA GLN A 319 6.58 -6.71 -27.97
C GLN A 319 6.83 -8.00 -28.76
N ASN A 320 6.13 -8.19 -29.88
CA ASN A 320 6.23 -9.37 -30.74
C ASN A 320 6.12 -10.72 -29.98
N ASN A 321 5.16 -10.81 -29.05
CA ASN A 321 4.95 -11.97 -28.16
C ASN A 321 6.13 -12.32 -27.24
N GLN A 322 7.14 -11.45 -27.13
CA GLN A 322 8.23 -11.56 -26.17
C GLN A 322 8.00 -10.58 -25.01
N THR A 323 8.49 -10.94 -23.82
CA THR A 323 8.44 -10.09 -22.63
C THR A 323 9.84 -9.59 -22.32
N TYR A 324 9.98 -8.27 -22.22
CA TYR A 324 11.18 -7.55 -21.85
C TYR A 324 11.02 -7.00 -20.43
N ILE A 325 12.09 -7.11 -19.64
CA ILE A 325 12.12 -6.59 -18.27
C ILE A 325 13.12 -5.45 -18.24
N LEU A 326 12.61 -4.26 -17.95
CA LEU A 326 13.40 -3.05 -17.79
C LEU A 326 13.52 -2.74 -16.30
N LYS A 327 14.74 -2.62 -15.79
CA LYS A 327 15.02 -2.37 -14.37
C LYS A 327 15.51 -0.93 -14.19
N LYS A 328 15.02 -0.28 -13.14
CA LYS A 328 15.54 1.03 -12.75
C LYS A 328 17.02 0.88 -12.37
N ARG A 329 17.88 1.75 -12.90
CA ARG A 329 19.29 1.75 -12.54
C ARG A 329 19.41 2.12 -11.07
N GLN A 330 19.95 1.23 -10.24
CA GLN A 330 20.27 1.62 -8.86
C GLN A 330 21.37 2.68 -8.92
N SER A 331 21.12 3.85 -8.36
CA SER A 331 22.19 4.79 -8.06
C SER A 331 23.12 4.07 -7.06
N ASN A 332 24.35 3.78 -7.48
CA ASN A 332 25.39 3.24 -6.61
C ASN A 332 25.73 4.30 -5.55
N LEU A 333 24.93 4.41 -4.49
CA LEU A 333 25.21 5.25 -3.33
C LEU A 333 25.97 4.51 -2.22
N ASN A 334 26.43 3.26 -2.47
CA ASN A 334 27.28 2.50 -1.56
C ASN A 334 28.71 2.35 -2.08
N LYS A 335 29.41 3.46 -2.32
CA LYS A 335 30.87 3.44 -2.57
C LYS A 335 31.71 4.32 -1.65
N TYR A 336 31.14 4.91 -0.60
CA TYR A 336 31.89 5.65 0.42
C TYR A 336 31.40 5.33 1.83
N GLN A 337 31.71 4.12 2.30
CA GLN A 337 31.95 3.83 3.72
C GLN A 337 33.07 2.79 3.78
N ASN A 338 34.30 3.26 3.59
CA ASN A 338 35.50 2.65 4.16
C ASN A 338 35.90 3.50 5.36
#